data_AF-A0AAX6MUW5-F1
#
_entry.id   AF-A0AAX6MUW5-F1
#
_cell.length_a   1.000
_cell.length_b   1.000
_cell.length_c   1.000
_cell.angle_alpha   90.00
_cell.angle_beta   90.00
_cell.angle_gamma   90.00
#
_symmetry.space_group_name_H-M   'P 1'
#
loop_
_entity.id
_entity.type
_entity.pdbx_description
1 polymer ?
#
loop_
_entity_poly.entity_id
_entity_poly.type
_entity_poly.pdbx_seq_one_letter_code
_entity_poly.pdbx_strand_id
1 'polypeptide(L)'
;MSLASLSKFGLLGALLLATAEPFAQARRRSELQLKFLNGSTQVKPSYDYVIVGAGTAGLTVADRLTADGKTTVLVIENGKIVDSPRINQVFSGTAAMGPTWSYQINSVPQVNLQNRSTAVVAGNLVGGSSAINAMMTVRGTSEDYDRWGSFFSNSSTWSWDGLLPYLRKALTFVPPDTAVAQSVNLTFDPSFWATQMEAFRDIPGVEFPPDSGAGRAGVYWFPTFMDPKRVQRSYARTGHFDGINRTNYDVVTQSHVTKVLLEEGTATGVVFRQKNGNATSLTTVKANREVILSAGAIHSPQLLQRSGIGPKKLLESAGLNTTVDLPGVGQNFQDHPMLLMSIIREYSSKTMRT
;
A
#
# COMPACT_ATOMS: atom_id res chain seq x y z
N MET A 1 46.58 2.73 -29.79
CA MET A 1 45.46 3.67 -29.55
C MET A 1 45.87 4.57 -28.39
N SER A 2 45.95 5.89 -28.58
CA SER A 2 46.44 6.80 -27.53
C SER A 2 45.39 7.06 -26.45
N LEU A 3 45.83 7.39 -25.22
CA LEU A 3 44.99 7.75 -24.07
C LEU A 3 43.95 8.86 -24.37
N ALA A 4 44.16 9.67 -25.42
CA ALA A 4 43.21 10.69 -25.86
C ALA A 4 41.92 10.12 -26.49
N SER A 5 41.92 8.84 -26.90
CA SER A 5 40.73 8.18 -27.44
C SER A 5 39.80 7.62 -26.35
N LEU A 6 40.33 7.19 -25.20
CA LEU A 6 39.51 6.70 -24.07
C LEU A 6 38.75 7.82 -23.35
N SER A 7 39.31 9.04 -23.27
CA SER A 7 38.66 10.17 -22.59
C SER A 7 37.43 10.68 -23.34
N LYS A 8 37.43 10.63 -24.69
CA LYS A 8 36.27 11.02 -25.50
C LYS A 8 35.11 10.04 -25.40
N PHE A 9 35.38 8.73 -25.31
CA PHE A 9 34.32 7.72 -25.10
C PHE A 9 33.74 7.77 -23.67
N GLY A 10 34.57 8.04 -22.65
CA GLY A 10 34.10 8.24 -21.27
C GLY A 10 33.23 9.49 -21.10
N LEU A 11 33.60 10.61 -21.74
CA LEU A 11 32.80 11.85 -21.70
C LEU A 11 31.48 11.72 -22.46
N LEU A 12 31.48 11.07 -23.64
CA LEU A 12 30.25 10.83 -24.42
C LEU A 12 29.31 9.86 -23.69
N GLY A 13 29.85 8.82 -23.06
CA GLY A 13 29.09 7.86 -22.24
C GLY A 13 28.47 8.49 -20.99
N ALA A 14 29.22 9.36 -20.30
CA ALA A 14 28.72 10.11 -19.15
C ALA A 14 27.64 11.13 -19.54
N LEU A 15 27.76 11.80 -20.69
CA LEU A 15 26.74 12.72 -21.21
C LEU A 15 25.48 11.98 -21.69
N LEU A 16 25.65 10.80 -22.29
CA LEU A 16 24.55 9.91 -22.69
C LEU A 16 23.80 9.35 -21.49
N LEU A 17 24.49 8.94 -20.41
CA LEU A 17 23.85 8.51 -19.16
C LEU A 17 23.15 9.66 -18.43
N ALA A 18 23.79 10.83 -18.36
CA ALA A 18 23.23 12.03 -17.71
C ALA A 18 22.01 12.61 -18.44
N THR A 19 21.83 12.30 -19.73
CA THR A 19 20.63 12.68 -20.50
C THR A 19 19.60 11.55 -20.54
N ALA A 20 20.03 10.29 -20.66
CA ALA A 20 19.13 9.14 -20.72
C ALA A 20 18.28 8.97 -19.46
N GLU A 21 18.83 9.20 -18.26
CA GLU A 21 18.05 9.10 -17.02
C GLU A 21 16.91 10.15 -16.94
N PRO A 22 17.17 11.46 -17.12
CA PRO A 22 16.11 12.47 -17.17
C PRO A 22 15.08 12.21 -18.28
N PHE A 23 15.51 11.79 -19.47
CA PHE A 23 14.59 11.45 -20.56
C PHE A 23 13.75 10.21 -20.27
N ALA A 24 14.35 9.16 -19.70
CA ALA A 24 13.63 7.95 -19.29
C ALA A 24 12.63 8.25 -18.17
N GLN A 25 13.01 9.09 -17.20
CA GLN A 25 12.13 9.52 -16.10
C GLN A 25 10.98 10.41 -16.61
N ALA A 26 11.27 11.35 -17.52
CA ALA A 26 10.25 12.19 -18.15
C ALA A 26 9.27 11.36 -18.99
N ARG A 27 9.77 10.43 -19.79
CA ARG A 27 8.95 9.51 -20.62
C ARG A 27 8.07 8.60 -19.76
N ARG A 28 8.64 8.02 -18.69
CA ARG A 28 7.89 7.20 -17.73
C ARG A 28 6.77 8.01 -17.09
N ARG A 29 7.04 9.26 -16.72
CA ARG A 29 6.05 10.18 -16.15
C ARG A 29 4.93 10.50 -17.15
N SER A 30 5.24 10.73 -18.43
CA SER A 30 4.21 10.96 -19.46
C SER A 30 3.36 9.72 -19.76
N GLU A 31 3.98 8.54 -19.85
CA GLU A 31 3.25 7.28 -20.08
C GLU A 31 2.32 6.95 -18.91
N LEU A 32 2.79 7.17 -17.68
CA LEU A 32 1.98 7.03 -16.49
C LEU A 32 0.80 8.00 -16.51
N GLN A 33 1.02 9.30 -16.80
CA GLN A 33 -0.05 10.29 -16.84
C GLN A 33 -1.12 10.01 -17.90
N LEU A 34 -0.74 9.49 -19.07
CA LEU A 34 -1.68 9.14 -20.15
C LEU A 34 -2.64 8.00 -19.79
N LYS A 35 -2.28 7.17 -18.81
CA LYS A 35 -3.11 6.04 -18.38
C LYS A 35 -4.20 6.42 -17.37
N PHE A 36 -4.07 7.57 -16.72
CA PHE A 36 -5.09 8.06 -15.78
C PHE A 36 -6.06 8.97 -16.50
N LEU A 37 -7.32 8.93 -16.06
CA LEU A 37 -8.30 9.93 -16.46
C LEU A 37 -7.90 11.27 -15.84
N ASN A 38 -7.68 12.27 -16.68
CA ASN A 38 -7.28 13.64 -16.34
C ASN A 38 -8.41 14.45 -15.70
N GLY A 39 -9.64 13.92 -15.68
CA GLY A 39 -10.72 14.47 -14.89
C GLY A 39 -12.07 13.80 -15.08
N SER A 40 -13.07 14.31 -14.36
CA SER A 40 -14.43 13.79 -14.33
C SER A 40 -15.09 13.75 -15.71
N THR A 41 -14.71 14.64 -16.63
CA THR A 41 -15.23 14.66 -18.00
C THR A 41 -14.82 13.44 -18.84
N GLN A 42 -13.75 12.73 -18.44
CA GLN A 42 -13.31 11.50 -19.09
C GLN A 42 -13.88 10.24 -18.41
N VAL A 43 -14.55 10.40 -17.27
CA VAL A 43 -15.19 9.28 -16.57
C VAL A 43 -16.51 8.96 -17.27
N LYS A 44 -16.66 7.70 -17.71
CA LYS A 44 -17.92 7.20 -18.28
C LYS A 44 -19.07 7.31 -17.26
N PRO A 45 -20.34 7.45 -17.71
CA PRO A 45 -21.48 7.54 -16.80
C PRO A 45 -21.68 6.31 -15.91
N SER A 46 -21.23 5.13 -16.34
CA SER A 46 -21.33 3.88 -15.58
C SER A 46 -20.19 2.90 -15.87
N TYR A 47 -19.96 1.99 -14.91
CA TYR A 47 -19.01 0.87 -14.95
C TYR A 47 -19.65 -0.36 -14.31
N ASP A 48 -19.15 -1.56 -14.58
CA ASP A 48 -19.60 -2.76 -13.85
C ASP A 48 -19.22 -2.67 -12.37
N TYR A 49 -17.98 -2.27 -12.08
CA TYR A 49 -17.50 -2.07 -10.72
C TYR A 49 -16.92 -0.68 -10.54
N VAL A 50 -17.27 -0.03 -9.43
CA VAL A 50 -16.65 1.21 -8.99
C VAL A 50 -15.93 0.98 -7.67
N ILE A 51 -14.60 1.14 -7.68
CA ILE A 51 -13.73 0.93 -6.52
C ILE A 51 -13.31 2.30 -5.96
N VAL A 52 -13.57 2.51 -4.67
CA VAL A 52 -13.21 3.75 -3.98
C VAL A 52 -11.87 3.57 -3.28
N GLY A 53 -10.82 4.19 -3.81
CA GLY A 53 -9.46 4.14 -3.29
C GLY A 53 -8.53 3.24 -4.11
N ALA A 54 -7.47 3.81 -4.68
CA ALA A 54 -6.39 3.10 -5.38
C ALA A 54 -5.27 2.69 -4.42
N GLY A 55 -5.65 2.17 -3.25
CA GLY A 55 -4.72 1.61 -2.26
C GLY A 55 -4.33 0.17 -2.56
N THR A 56 -3.76 -0.51 -1.55
CA THR A 56 -3.30 -1.90 -1.66
C THR A 56 -4.42 -2.86 -2.07
N ALA A 57 -5.55 -2.82 -1.37
CA ALA A 57 -6.70 -3.67 -1.70
C ALA A 57 -7.34 -3.26 -3.02
N GLY A 58 -7.61 -1.95 -3.20
CA GLY A 58 -8.38 -1.45 -4.33
C GLY A 58 -7.73 -1.74 -5.69
N LEU A 59 -6.42 -1.48 -5.83
CA LEU A 59 -5.72 -1.82 -7.08
C LEU A 59 -5.61 -3.32 -7.32
N THR A 60 -5.43 -4.12 -6.25
CA THR A 60 -5.43 -5.58 -6.36
C THR A 60 -6.75 -6.10 -6.89
N VAL A 61 -7.87 -5.65 -6.31
CA VAL A 61 -9.22 -6.04 -6.74
C VAL A 61 -9.48 -5.59 -8.18
N ALA A 62 -9.14 -4.35 -8.52
CA ALA A 62 -9.30 -3.82 -9.88
C ALA A 62 -8.51 -4.61 -10.94
N ASP A 63 -7.25 -4.98 -10.64
CA ASP A 63 -6.46 -5.84 -11.52
C ASP A 63 -7.15 -7.20 -11.74
N ARG A 64 -7.65 -7.83 -10.68
CA ARG A 64 -8.30 -9.15 -10.81
C ARG A 64 -9.64 -9.09 -11.53
N LEU A 65 -10.47 -8.09 -11.27
CA LEU A 65 -11.78 -7.94 -11.93
C LEU A 65 -11.63 -7.63 -13.43
N THR A 66 -10.59 -6.91 -13.82
CA THR A 66 -10.36 -6.54 -15.23
C THR A 66 -9.65 -7.61 -16.04
N ALA A 67 -9.10 -8.65 -15.40
CA ALA A 67 -8.15 -9.58 -16.01
C ALA A 67 -8.71 -10.39 -17.20
N ASP A 68 -10.01 -10.67 -17.21
CA ASP A 68 -10.66 -11.43 -18.29
C ASP A 68 -11.20 -10.57 -19.44
N GLY A 69 -11.11 -9.23 -19.30
CA GLY A 69 -11.60 -8.27 -20.30
C GLY A 69 -13.12 -8.13 -20.36
N LYS A 70 -13.90 -8.84 -19.52
CA LYS A 70 -15.37 -8.90 -19.62
C LYS A 70 -16.10 -7.85 -18.79
N THR A 71 -15.42 -7.23 -17.84
CA THR A 71 -16.02 -6.25 -16.93
C THR A 71 -15.26 -4.95 -16.94
N THR A 72 -15.97 -3.84 -16.83
CA THR A 72 -15.44 -2.48 -16.77
C THR A 72 -15.27 -2.03 -15.33
N VAL A 73 -14.10 -1.49 -15.02
CA VAL A 73 -13.76 -1.05 -13.65
C VAL A 73 -13.29 0.39 -13.67
N LEU A 74 -13.85 1.20 -12.76
CA LEU A 74 -13.33 2.51 -12.41
C LEU A 74 -12.77 2.49 -10.99
N VAL A 75 -11.52 2.91 -10.82
CA VAL A 75 -10.94 3.21 -9.50
C VAL A 75 -10.88 4.72 -9.30
N ILE A 76 -11.40 5.21 -8.18
CA ILE A 76 -11.41 6.63 -7.84
C ILE A 76 -10.45 6.87 -6.68
N GLU A 77 -9.37 7.61 -6.90
CA GLU A 77 -8.34 7.89 -5.90
C GLU A 77 -8.30 9.36 -5.50
N ASN A 78 -8.27 9.59 -4.18
CA ASN A 78 -8.22 10.92 -3.58
C ASN A 78 -6.85 11.61 -3.78
N GLY A 79 -5.79 10.83 -3.72
CA GLY A 79 -4.41 11.24 -3.90
C GLY A 79 -4.03 11.41 -5.38
N LYS A 80 -2.79 11.86 -5.60
CA LYS A 80 -2.20 12.00 -6.93
C LYS A 80 -1.34 10.79 -7.29
N ILE A 81 -1.05 10.64 -8.56
CA ILE A 81 0.08 9.81 -8.98
C ILE A 81 1.40 10.52 -8.63
N VAL A 82 2.36 9.79 -8.08
CA VAL A 82 3.69 10.31 -7.72
C VAL A 82 4.78 9.37 -8.21
N ASP A 83 5.71 9.89 -8.99
CA ASP A 83 6.95 9.20 -9.31
C ASP A 83 8.10 9.95 -8.61
N SER A 84 8.65 9.36 -7.54
CA SER A 84 9.67 10.00 -6.71
C SER A 84 10.68 8.99 -6.18
N PRO A 85 11.98 9.32 -6.16
CA PRO A 85 13.01 8.50 -5.52
C PRO A 85 12.69 8.16 -4.05
N ARG A 86 12.06 9.09 -3.29
CA ARG A 86 11.64 8.87 -1.90
C ARG A 86 10.65 7.73 -1.73
N ILE A 87 9.89 7.39 -2.78
CA ILE A 87 8.95 6.27 -2.82
C ILE A 87 9.63 5.05 -3.42
N ASN A 88 10.25 5.20 -4.59
CA ASN A 88 10.68 4.07 -5.41
C ASN A 88 11.98 3.43 -4.92
N GLN A 89 12.89 4.18 -4.27
CA GLN A 89 14.18 3.64 -3.86
C GLN A 89 14.08 2.91 -2.51
N VAL A 90 14.61 1.70 -2.47
CA VAL A 90 14.53 0.82 -1.28
C VAL A 90 15.31 1.43 -0.10
N PHE A 91 16.49 2.01 -0.34
CA PHE A 91 17.27 2.63 0.74
C PHE A 91 16.58 3.85 1.37
N SER A 92 15.60 4.46 0.68
CA SER A 92 14.80 5.55 1.26
C SER A 92 13.88 5.06 2.38
N GLY A 93 13.67 3.75 2.52
CA GLY A 93 12.99 3.14 3.65
C GLY A 93 11.62 3.77 3.92
N THR A 94 11.55 4.52 5.02
CA THR A 94 10.36 5.19 5.54
C THR A 94 10.25 6.67 5.16
N ALA A 95 11.15 7.20 4.33
CA ALA A 95 11.26 8.62 4.01
C ALA A 95 10.00 9.23 3.37
N ALA A 96 9.12 8.41 2.78
CA ALA A 96 7.85 8.83 2.22
C ALA A 96 6.68 8.87 3.23
N MET A 97 6.88 8.44 4.48
CA MET A 97 5.85 8.52 5.55
C MET A 97 5.56 9.95 6.05
N GLY A 98 6.38 10.92 5.65
CA GLY A 98 6.14 12.34 5.96
C GLY A 98 4.84 12.89 5.37
N PRO A 99 4.50 14.15 5.67
CA PRO A 99 3.18 14.71 5.41
C PRO A 99 2.85 14.96 3.93
N THR A 100 3.83 14.85 3.05
CA THR A 100 3.68 15.18 1.63
C THR A 100 2.69 14.28 0.89
N TRP A 101 2.64 12.99 1.25
CA TRP A 101 1.82 11.97 0.57
C TRP A 101 1.04 11.11 1.55
N SER A 102 0.81 11.60 2.76
CA SER A 102 0.02 10.93 3.77
C SER A 102 -1.13 11.82 4.24
N TYR A 103 -2.21 11.19 4.67
CA TYR A 103 -3.26 11.89 5.42
C TYR A 103 -2.69 12.29 6.79
N GLN A 104 -2.94 13.54 7.18
CA GLN A 104 -2.56 14.06 8.48
C GLN A 104 -3.68 13.76 9.47
N ILE A 105 -3.63 12.56 10.05
CA ILE A 105 -4.65 12.06 10.97
C ILE A 105 -4.03 11.98 12.35
N ASN A 106 -4.72 12.54 13.33
CA ASN A 106 -4.36 12.49 14.73
C ASN A 106 -5.53 11.88 15.49
N SER A 107 -5.23 11.01 16.46
CA SER A 107 -6.24 10.53 17.40
C SER A 107 -6.79 11.69 18.23
N VAL A 108 -7.97 11.53 18.80
CA VAL A 108 -8.37 12.36 19.96
C VAL A 108 -7.35 12.16 21.11
N PRO A 109 -7.26 13.09 22.08
CA PRO A 109 -6.47 12.87 23.29
C PRO A 109 -6.80 11.52 23.94
N GLN A 110 -5.76 10.71 24.19
CA GLN A 110 -5.92 9.37 24.76
C GLN A 110 -5.69 9.43 26.27
N VAL A 111 -6.72 9.17 27.07
CA VAL A 111 -6.64 9.24 28.54
C VAL A 111 -5.58 8.29 29.10
N ASN A 112 -5.43 7.11 28.50
CA ASN A 112 -4.42 6.12 28.88
C ASN A 112 -3.00 6.44 28.37
N LEU A 113 -2.82 7.52 27.58
CA LEU A 113 -1.52 8.01 27.12
C LEU A 113 -1.23 9.42 27.64
N GLN A 114 -1.69 9.73 28.86
CA GLN A 114 -1.53 11.06 29.48
C GLN A 114 -2.11 12.19 28.61
N ASN A 115 -3.29 11.96 28.03
CA ASN A 115 -3.99 12.88 27.13
C ASN A 115 -3.20 13.27 25.87
N ARG A 116 -2.16 12.51 25.50
CA ARG A 116 -1.46 12.72 24.24
C ARG A 116 -2.35 12.30 23.07
N SER A 117 -2.19 13.02 21.96
CA SER A 117 -2.68 12.60 20.65
C SER A 117 -1.57 11.86 19.91
N THR A 118 -1.94 10.84 19.13
CA THR A 118 -1.00 10.05 18.32
C THR A 118 -1.33 10.19 16.85
N ALA A 119 -0.30 10.39 16.03
CA ALA A 119 -0.44 10.46 14.58
C ALA A 119 -0.67 9.06 14.01
N VAL A 120 -1.63 8.96 13.07
CA VAL A 120 -1.91 7.75 12.30
C VAL A 120 -1.59 8.05 10.83
N VAL A 121 -0.62 7.33 10.28
CA VAL A 121 -0.12 7.59 8.92
C VAL A 121 -0.82 6.68 7.92
N ALA A 122 -1.54 7.28 6.97
CA ALA A 122 -2.16 6.57 5.86
C ALA A 122 -1.76 7.21 4.52
N GLY A 123 -1.41 6.42 3.51
CA GLY A 123 -0.98 6.93 2.21
C GLY A 123 -2.11 7.62 1.44
N ASN A 124 -1.82 8.79 0.87
CA ASN A 124 -2.73 9.63 0.08
C ASN A 124 -2.17 9.85 -1.34
N LEU A 125 -2.04 8.75 -2.08
CA LEU A 125 -1.49 8.66 -3.42
C LEU A 125 -1.89 7.33 -4.05
N VAL A 126 -1.75 7.19 -5.38
CA VAL A 126 -1.94 5.90 -6.06
C VAL A 126 -0.94 4.87 -5.52
N GLY A 127 -1.45 3.75 -5.03
CA GLY A 127 -0.72 2.73 -4.27
C GLY A 127 -1.01 2.76 -2.75
N GLY A 128 -1.61 3.84 -2.25
CA GLY A 128 -1.97 4.02 -0.84
C GLY A 128 -0.78 3.82 0.10
N SER A 129 -1.04 3.26 1.29
CA SER A 129 0.00 3.05 2.31
C SER A 129 1.14 2.13 1.85
N SER A 130 0.94 1.23 0.87
CA SER A 130 2.04 0.40 0.34
C SER A 130 3.13 1.22 -0.37
N ALA A 131 2.80 2.41 -0.88
CA ALA A 131 3.78 3.29 -1.51
C ALA A 131 4.69 4.00 -0.48
N ILE A 132 4.31 4.02 0.81
CA ILE A 132 5.04 4.76 1.85
C ILE A 132 5.47 3.88 3.04
N ASN A 133 5.06 2.62 3.09
CA ASN A 133 5.34 1.72 4.22
C ASN A 133 6.83 1.37 4.37
N ALA A 134 7.17 0.65 5.43
CA ALA A 134 8.52 0.15 5.72
C ALA A 134 8.96 -1.07 4.88
N MET A 135 8.16 -1.51 3.90
CA MET A 135 8.45 -2.63 2.98
C MET A 135 8.66 -4.01 3.62
N MET A 136 8.34 -4.20 4.89
CA MET A 136 8.45 -5.50 5.54
C MET A 136 7.42 -6.49 4.98
N THR A 137 7.85 -7.70 4.60
CA THR A 137 6.95 -8.79 4.19
C THR A 137 6.74 -9.72 5.36
N VAL A 138 5.63 -9.56 6.08
CA VAL A 138 5.27 -10.38 7.24
C VAL A 138 3.82 -10.84 7.09
N ARG A 139 3.54 -12.09 7.45
CA ARG A 139 2.18 -12.62 7.57
C ARG A 139 1.82 -12.77 9.06
N GLY A 140 0.52 -12.78 9.35
CA GLY A 140 0.04 -13.19 10.67
C GLY A 140 0.35 -14.67 10.95
N THR A 141 0.14 -15.08 12.19
CA THR A 141 0.18 -16.48 12.59
C THR A 141 -1.04 -17.24 12.06
N SER A 142 -0.98 -18.56 11.96
CA SER A 142 -2.15 -19.39 11.60
C SER A 142 -3.35 -19.09 12.48
N GLU A 143 -3.10 -18.93 13.79
CA GLU A 143 -4.07 -18.67 14.83
C GLU A 143 -4.77 -17.31 14.64
N ASP A 144 -4.11 -16.32 14.05
CA ASP A 144 -4.74 -15.02 13.75
C ASP A 144 -5.83 -15.17 12.69
N TYR A 145 -5.55 -15.93 11.63
CA TYR A 145 -6.50 -16.16 10.55
C TYR A 145 -7.56 -17.20 10.93
N ASP A 146 -7.21 -18.24 11.68
CA ASP A 146 -8.19 -19.21 12.16
C ASP A 146 -9.20 -18.56 13.11
N ARG A 147 -8.76 -17.60 13.94
CA ARG A 147 -9.66 -16.74 14.71
C ARG A 147 -10.61 -15.97 13.80
N TRP A 148 -10.14 -15.41 12.67
CA TRP A 148 -11.04 -14.79 11.70
C TRP A 148 -12.04 -15.79 11.10
N GLY A 149 -11.57 -16.96 10.69
CA GLY A 149 -12.41 -18.06 10.20
C GLY A 149 -13.54 -18.40 11.18
N SER A 150 -13.24 -18.41 12.49
CA SER A 150 -14.20 -18.73 13.55
C SER A 150 -15.35 -17.74 13.71
N PHE A 151 -15.20 -16.49 13.24
CA PHE A 151 -16.30 -15.49 13.26
C PHE A 151 -17.32 -15.69 12.13
N PHE A 152 -17.00 -16.54 11.15
CA PHE A 152 -17.84 -16.78 9.98
C PHE A 152 -18.37 -18.24 9.98
N SER A 153 -18.94 -18.70 8.86
CA SER A 153 -19.46 -20.06 8.77
C SER A 153 -18.37 -21.13 8.76
N ASN A 154 -18.73 -22.39 9.03
CA ASN A 154 -17.84 -23.55 8.90
C ASN A 154 -17.29 -23.76 7.47
N SER A 155 -17.86 -23.08 6.47
CA SER A 155 -17.39 -23.06 5.09
C SER A 155 -16.54 -21.84 4.75
N SER A 156 -16.17 -21.04 5.75
CA SER A 156 -15.39 -19.82 5.57
C SER A 156 -13.98 -20.13 5.07
N THR A 157 -13.56 -19.41 4.05
CA THR A 157 -12.17 -19.46 3.54
C THR A 157 -11.27 -18.40 4.19
N TRP A 158 -11.70 -17.80 5.31
CA TRP A 158 -10.94 -16.77 6.03
C TRP A 158 -10.02 -17.33 7.12
N SER A 159 -9.94 -18.66 7.26
CA SER A 159 -8.93 -19.35 8.06
C SER A 159 -7.54 -19.30 7.40
N TRP A 160 -6.51 -19.78 8.10
CA TRP A 160 -5.16 -19.89 7.55
C TRP A 160 -5.15 -20.68 6.23
N ASP A 161 -5.72 -21.89 6.24
CA ASP A 161 -5.72 -22.77 5.07
C ASP A 161 -6.53 -22.18 3.91
N GLY A 162 -7.62 -21.45 4.20
CA GLY A 162 -8.42 -20.79 3.18
C GLY A 162 -7.71 -19.61 2.53
N LEU A 163 -6.93 -18.83 3.30
CA LEU A 163 -6.23 -17.65 2.82
C LEU A 163 -4.84 -17.96 2.24
N LEU A 164 -4.17 -19.03 2.69
CA LEU A 164 -2.80 -19.37 2.30
C LEU A 164 -2.58 -19.42 0.78
N PRO A 165 -3.48 -19.99 -0.05
CA PRO A 165 -3.33 -19.95 -1.51
C PRO A 165 -3.29 -18.52 -2.07
N TYR A 166 -4.07 -17.60 -1.50
CA TYR A 166 -4.11 -16.20 -1.91
C TYR A 166 -2.90 -15.41 -1.37
N LEU A 167 -2.47 -15.69 -0.14
CA LEU A 167 -1.24 -15.12 0.45
C LEU A 167 0.02 -15.52 -0.31
N ARG A 168 0.03 -16.72 -0.90
CA ARG A 168 1.08 -17.18 -1.84
C ARG A 168 0.92 -16.52 -3.21
N LYS A 169 -0.30 -16.49 -3.77
CA LYS A 169 -0.58 -15.88 -5.08
C LYS A 169 -0.27 -14.37 -5.13
N ALA A 170 -0.38 -13.67 -4.00
CA ALA A 170 -0.12 -12.24 -3.92
C ALA A 170 1.36 -11.87 -4.05
N LEU A 171 2.29 -12.82 -3.88
CA LEU A 171 3.72 -12.55 -3.78
C LEU A 171 4.52 -13.44 -4.74
N THR A 172 5.43 -12.83 -5.50
CA THR A 172 6.49 -13.56 -6.19
C THR A 172 7.74 -13.50 -5.32
N PHE A 173 8.03 -14.60 -4.62
CA PHE A 173 9.28 -14.73 -3.87
C PHE A 173 10.43 -15.00 -4.84
N VAL A 174 11.51 -14.24 -4.71
CA VAL A 174 12.76 -14.48 -5.43
C VAL A 174 13.81 -14.83 -4.38
N PRO A 175 14.35 -16.06 -4.38
CA PRO A 175 15.40 -16.42 -3.44
C PRO A 175 16.64 -15.58 -3.69
N PRO A 176 17.49 -15.35 -2.67
CA PRO A 176 18.77 -14.68 -2.87
C PRO A 176 19.61 -15.46 -3.88
N ASP A 177 20.20 -14.77 -4.86
CA ASP A 177 21.14 -15.37 -5.80
C ASP A 177 22.41 -15.76 -5.03
N THR A 178 22.75 -17.05 -5.05
CA THR A 178 23.90 -17.60 -4.35
C THR A 178 25.23 -16.98 -4.82
N ALA A 179 25.34 -16.62 -6.10
CA ALA A 179 26.52 -15.97 -6.65
C ALA A 179 26.54 -14.46 -6.32
N VAL A 180 25.41 -13.76 -6.25
CA VAL A 180 25.35 -12.36 -5.75
C VAL A 180 25.66 -12.31 -4.25
N ALA A 181 25.10 -13.22 -3.46
CA ALA A 181 25.42 -13.39 -2.05
C ALA A 181 26.93 -13.63 -1.83
N GLN A 182 27.59 -14.33 -2.76
CA GLN A 182 29.03 -14.57 -2.74
C GLN A 182 29.89 -13.45 -3.37
N SER A 183 29.39 -12.71 -4.36
CA SER A 183 30.20 -11.79 -5.21
C SER A 183 30.18 -10.32 -4.83
N VAL A 184 29.11 -9.83 -4.17
CA VAL A 184 29.08 -8.44 -3.71
C VAL A 184 29.75 -8.24 -2.36
N ASN A 185 30.38 -9.28 -1.81
CA ASN A 185 30.81 -9.31 -0.41
C ASN A 185 29.69 -8.75 0.49
N LEU A 186 28.42 -9.07 0.17
CA LEU A 186 27.30 -8.92 1.08
C LEU A 186 27.68 -9.84 2.22
N THR A 187 28.38 -9.28 3.17
CA THR A 187 28.53 -9.86 4.46
C THR A 187 27.10 -9.97 4.97
N PHE A 188 26.50 -11.16 4.80
CA PHE A 188 25.86 -11.78 5.95
C PHE A 188 27.00 -11.93 6.96
N ASP A 189 27.43 -10.81 7.55
CA ASP A 189 28.36 -10.82 8.67
C ASP A 189 27.51 -11.41 9.76
N PRO A 190 27.71 -12.69 10.10
CA PRO A 190 26.95 -13.26 11.18
C PRO A 190 27.21 -12.38 12.39
N SER A 191 28.39 -11.82 12.63
CA SER A 191 28.66 -10.96 13.79
C SER A 191 27.85 -9.66 13.87
N PHE A 192 27.27 -9.16 12.76
CA PHE A 192 26.44 -7.94 12.80
C PHE A 192 25.07 -8.18 13.45
N TRP A 193 24.42 -9.31 13.12
CA TRP A 193 23.08 -9.69 13.63
C TRP A 193 23.06 -10.94 14.50
N ALA A 194 24.11 -11.77 14.49
CA ALA A 194 24.25 -13.00 15.28
C ALA A 194 24.20 -12.69 16.74
N THR A 195 24.78 -11.57 17.20
CA THR A 195 24.65 -11.19 18.62
C THR A 195 23.18 -11.02 19.02
N GLN A 196 22.31 -10.50 18.15
CA GLN A 196 20.87 -10.41 18.45
C GLN A 196 20.18 -11.77 18.36
N MET A 197 20.44 -12.53 17.29
CA MET A 197 19.87 -13.87 17.11
C MET A 197 20.29 -14.85 18.21
N GLU A 198 21.55 -14.79 18.65
CA GLU A 198 22.13 -15.55 19.76
C GLU A 198 21.52 -15.10 21.08
N ALA A 199 21.42 -13.80 21.33
CA ALA A 199 20.73 -13.30 22.53
C ALA A 199 19.28 -13.79 22.59
N PHE A 200 18.57 -13.89 21.46
CA PHE A 200 17.23 -14.48 21.42
C PHE A 200 17.23 -15.99 21.65
N ARG A 201 18.29 -16.72 21.28
CA ARG A 201 18.40 -18.17 21.56
C ARG A 201 18.57 -18.46 23.05
N ASP A 202 19.17 -17.54 23.78
CA ASP A 202 19.37 -17.65 25.23
C ASP A 202 18.07 -17.41 26.02
N ILE A 203 17.00 -16.90 25.38
CA ILE A 203 15.70 -16.68 26.03
C ILE A 203 14.86 -17.96 25.93
N PRO A 204 14.49 -18.59 27.06
CA PRO A 204 13.67 -19.80 27.06
C PRO A 204 12.30 -19.58 26.38
N GLY A 205 11.92 -20.51 25.50
CA GLY A 205 10.63 -20.47 24.81
C GLY A 205 10.58 -19.63 23.54
N VAL A 206 11.68 -18.98 23.13
CA VAL A 206 11.75 -18.30 21.83
C VAL A 206 11.88 -19.33 20.71
N GLU A 207 10.92 -19.33 19.79
CA GLU A 207 10.96 -20.13 18.57
C GLU A 207 11.68 -19.42 17.42
N PHE A 208 12.20 -20.21 16.49
CA PHE A 208 12.85 -19.74 15.26
C PHE A 208 12.18 -20.34 14.01
N PRO A 209 11.03 -19.78 13.57
CA PRO A 209 10.38 -20.18 12.33
C PRO A 209 11.31 -19.99 11.11
N PRO A 210 11.10 -20.76 10.02
CA PRO A 210 11.96 -20.67 8.84
C PRO A 210 11.90 -19.29 8.14
N ASP A 211 10.74 -18.61 8.21
CA ASP A 211 10.54 -17.28 7.63
C ASP A 211 9.33 -16.57 8.24
N SER A 212 9.19 -15.27 7.94
CA SER A 212 8.11 -14.38 8.38
C SER A 212 6.72 -14.67 7.80
N GLY A 213 6.60 -15.68 6.94
CA GLY A 213 5.38 -16.13 6.30
C GLY A 213 5.00 -17.57 6.67
N ALA A 214 5.68 -18.18 7.64
CA ALA A 214 5.50 -19.56 8.06
C ALA A 214 4.26 -19.82 8.94
N GLY A 215 3.53 -18.77 9.33
CA GLY A 215 2.34 -18.87 10.17
C GLY A 215 2.62 -19.11 11.65
N ARG A 216 3.87 -18.93 12.11
CA ARG A 216 4.26 -19.13 13.51
C ARG A 216 4.92 -17.88 14.09
N ALA A 217 4.68 -17.64 15.37
CA ALA A 217 5.39 -16.60 16.12
C ALA A 217 6.84 -17.03 16.37
N GLY A 218 7.74 -16.05 16.50
CA GLY A 218 9.14 -16.29 16.83
C GLY A 218 10.08 -15.28 16.21
N VAL A 219 11.36 -15.63 16.16
CA VAL A 219 12.43 -14.82 15.58
C VAL A 219 12.81 -15.37 14.21
N TYR A 220 12.67 -14.55 13.18
CA TYR A 220 12.84 -14.96 11.79
C TYR A 220 13.38 -13.82 10.92
N TRP A 221 13.92 -14.22 9.77
CA TRP A 221 14.18 -13.31 8.67
C TRP A 221 12.89 -13.01 7.90
N PHE A 222 12.73 -11.77 7.46
CA PHE A 222 11.64 -11.37 6.57
C PHE A 222 12.20 -10.76 5.26
N PRO A 223 11.61 -11.08 4.10
CA PRO A 223 11.92 -10.39 2.86
C PRO A 223 11.41 -8.94 2.85
N THR A 224 11.95 -8.14 1.93
CA THR A 224 11.46 -6.78 1.66
C THR A 224 10.61 -6.74 0.39
N PHE A 225 9.57 -5.90 0.37
CA PHE A 225 8.74 -5.62 -0.80
C PHE A 225 9.53 -4.82 -1.85
N MET A 226 10.25 -5.54 -2.71
CA MET A 226 11.17 -4.97 -3.69
C MET A 226 11.16 -5.77 -5.00
N ASP A 227 11.29 -5.10 -6.14
CA ASP A 227 11.70 -5.70 -7.41
C ASP A 227 13.21 -6.02 -7.34
N PRO A 228 13.61 -7.30 -7.33
CA PRO A 228 15.00 -7.69 -7.13
C PRO A 228 15.91 -7.33 -8.32
N LYS A 229 15.36 -7.06 -9.50
CA LYS A 229 16.13 -6.67 -10.69
C LYS A 229 16.37 -5.16 -10.73
N ARG A 230 15.33 -4.38 -10.40
CA ARG A 230 15.40 -2.91 -10.43
C ARG A 230 15.86 -2.29 -9.12
N VAL A 231 15.84 -3.08 -8.03
CA VAL A 231 16.12 -2.62 -6.67
C VAL A 231 15.22 -1.44 -6.28
N GLN A 232 13.96 -1.53 -6.69
CA GLN A 232 12.91 -0.54 -6.43
C GLN A 232 11.81 -1.15 -5.57
N ARG A 233 11.15 -0.33 -4.76
CA ARG A 233 9.97 -0.70 -3.97
C ARG A 233 8.96 -1.41 -4.87
N SER A 234 8.49 -2.57 -4.42
CA SER A 234 7.29 -3.22 -4.95
C SER A 234 6.10 -2.77 -4.11
N TYR A 235 5.11 -2.15 -4.75
CA TYR A 235 3.89 -1.71 -4.08
C TYR A 235 2.69 -1.84 -5.02
N ALA A 236 1.49 -1.56 -4.51
CA ALA A 236 0.26 -1.90 -5.23
C ALA A 236 0.16 -1.27 -6.63
N ARG A 237 0.70 -0.06 -6.84
CA ARG A 237 0.74 0.55 -8.18
C ARG A 237 1.61 -0.26 -9.13
N THR A 238 2.85 -0.58 -8.74
CA THR A 238 3.77 -1.30 -9.62
C THR A 238 3.33 -2.74 -9.86
N GLY A 239 2.65 -3.36 -8.89
CA GLY A 239 2.20 -4.75 -8.99
C GLY A 239 0.86 -4.96 -9.68
N HIS A 240 -0.06 -3.98 -9.59
CA HIS A 240 -1.46 -4.15 -10.02
C HIS A 240 -1.95 -3.04 -10.96
N PHE A 241 -1.07 -2.20 -11.47
CA PHE A 241 -1.44 -1.16 -12.41
C PHE A 241 -0.36 -0.88 -13.44
N ASP A 242 0.88 -0.60 -13.04
CA ASP A 242 1.94 -0.25 -13.99
C ASP A 242 2.20 -1.43 -14.95
N GLY A 243 2.36 -1.14 -16.24
CA GLY A 243 2.59 -2.17 -17.28
C GLY A 243 1.36 -2.96 -17.74
N ILE A 244 0.20 -2.80 -17.09
CA ILE A 244 -1.06 -3.40 -17.55
C ILE A 244 -1.71 -2.48 -18.59
N ASN A 245 -1.92 -2.94 -19.82
CA ASN A 245 -2.62 -2.18 -20.86
C ASN A 245 -3.99 -2.80 -21.16
N ARG A 246 -5.02 -2.39 -20.40
CA ARG A 246 -6.39 -2.91 -20.47
C ARG A 246 -7.35 -1.74 -20.63
N THR A 247 -8.18 -1.74 -21.69
CA THR A 247 -9.14 -0.67 -21.99
C THR A 247 -10.35 -0.64 -21.07
N ASN A 248 -10.53 -1.68 -20.25
CA ASN A 248 -11.59 -1.84 -19.26
C ASN A 248 -11.13 -1.52 -17.82
N TYR A 249 -9.93 -0.97 -17.63
CA TYR A 249 -9.35 -0.62 -16.34
C TYR A 249 -9.04 0.88 -16.26
N ASP A 250 -10.04 1.65 -15.86
CA ASP A 250 -9.94 3.11 -15.73
C ASP A 250 -9.58 3.52 -14.30
N VAL A 251 -8.72 4.53 -14.15
CA VAL A 251 -8.38 5.13 -12.84
C VAL A 251 -8.41 6.64 -12.95
N VAL A 252 -9.20 7.28 -12.09
CA VAL A 252 -9.24 8.74 -11.94
C VAL A 252 -8.60 9.13 -10.61
N THR A 253 -7.68 10.09 -10.65
CA THR A 253 -6.94 10.54 -9.45
C THR A 253 -7.41 11.92 -9.00
N GLN A 254 -6.89 12.38 -7.87
CA GLN A 254 -7.24 13.67 -7.27
C GLN A 254 -8.75 13.86 -7.14
N SER A 255 -9.48 12.78 -6.87
CA SER A 255 -10.93 12.69 -6.86
C SER A 255 -11.40 12.16 -5.52
N HIS A 256 -12.08 12.99 -4.75
CA HIS A 256 -12.55 12.64 -3.41
C HIS A 256 -14.00 12.15 -3.49
N VAL A 257 -14.22 10.85 -3.27
CA VAL A 257 -15.56 10.28 -3.15
C VAL A 257 -16.23 10.79 -1.87
N THR A 258 -17.44 11.33 -2.01
CA THR A 258 -18.17 11.98 -0.93
C THR A 258 -19.36 11.18 -0.43
N LYS A 259 -19.94 10.32 -1.27
CA LYS A 259 -21.15 9.56 -0.97
C LYS A 259 -21.26 8.31 -1.83
N VAL A 260 -21.73 7.21 -1.24
CA VAL A 260 -22.27 6.03 -1.94
C VAL A 260 -23.77 6.25 -2.14
N LEU A 261 -24.25 6.02 -3.36
CA LEU A 261 -25.66 6.10 -3.71
C LEU A 261 -26.33 4.76 -3.40
N LEU A 262 -27.47 4.82 -2.72
CA LEU A 262 -28.27 3.66 -2.37
C LEU A 262 -29.67 3.79 -2.98
N GLU A 263 -30.17 2.72 -3.58
CA GLU A 263 -31.56 2.54 -3.99
C GLU A 263 -32.06 1.26 -3.31
N GLU A 264 -33.07 1.39 -2.43
CA GLU A 264 -33.65 0.25 -1.70
C GLU A 264 -32.62 -0.64 -0.98
N GLY A 265 -31.57 -0.02 -0.44
CA GLY A 265 -30.47 -0.72 0.26
C GLY A 265 -29.38 -1.28 -0.65
N THR A 266 -29.52 -1.17 -1.97
CA THR A 266 -28.50 -1.59 -2.96
C THR A 266 -27.62 -0.42 -3.36
N ALA A 267 -26.30 -0.61 -3.40
CA ALA A 267 -25.37 0.42 -3.87
C ALA A 267 -25.39 0.54 -5.41
N THR A 268 -25.82 1.70 -5.93
CA THR A 268 -25.98 1.93 -7.37
C THR A 268 -24.91 2.83 -7.98
N GLY A 269 -24.01 3.38 -7.17
CA GLY A 269 -22.95 4.25 -7.64
C GLY A 269 -22.33 5.08 -6.54
N VAL A 270 -21.53 6.07 -6.95
CA VAL A 270 -20.89 7.02 -6.03
C VAL A 270 -20.91 8.43 -6.57
N VAL A 271 -20.81 9.39 -5.66
CA VAL A 271 -20.59 10.80 -5.95
C VAL A 271 -19.18 11.17 -5.53
N PHE A 272 -18.45 11.88 -6.38
CA PHE A 272 -17.11 12.37 -6.07
C PHE A 272 -16.91 13.82 -6.52
N ARG A 273 -15.90 14.46 -5.95
CA ARG A 273 -15.46 15.81 -6.30
C ARG A 273 -14.00 15.77 -6.74
N GLN A 274 -13.71 16.32 -7.92
CA GLN A 274 -12.34 16.48 -8.39
C GLN A 274 -11.67 17.67 -7.69
N LYS A 275 -10.40 17.51 -7.32
CA LYS A 275 -9.59 18.55 -6.65
C LYS A 275 -8.79 19.43 -7.63
N ASN A 276 -8.66 18.96 -8.87
CA ASN A 276 -7.95 19.62 -9.97
C ASN A 276 -8.95 20.45 -10.78
N GLY A 277 -8.58 21.70 -11.09
CA GLY A 277 -9.41 22.66 -11.79
C GLY A 277 -10.45 23.26 -10.85
N ASN A 278 -10.92 24.47 -11.11
CA ASN A 278 -11.98 25.13 -10.32
C ASN A 278 -13.35 24.41 -10.39
N ALA A 279 -13.36 23.11 -10.68
CA ALA A 279 -14.52 22.24 -10.71
C ALA A 279 -15.04 22.03 -9.28
N THR A 280 -15.95 22.92 -8.88
CA THR A 280 -16.79 22.76 -7.69
C THR A 280 -17.90 21.72 -7.90
N SER A 281 -18.08 21.22 -9.13
CA SER A 281 -19.15 20.29 -9.49
C SER A 281 -18.90 18.89 -8.93
N LEU A 282 -19.97 18.32 -8.36
CA LEU A 282 -20.04 16.92 -8.02
C LEU A 282 -20.23 16.10 -9.29
N THR A 283 -19.54 14.98 -9.40
CA THR A 283 -19.71 14.00 -10.47
C THR A 283 -20.29 12.73 -9.89
N THR A 284 -21.33 12.21 -10.55
CA THR A 284 -21.98 10.96 -10.21
C THR A 284 -21.56 9.90 -11.23
N VAL A 285 -21.20 8.71 -10.74
CA VAL A 285 -20.93 7.54 -11.59
C VAL A 285 -21.72 6.34 -11.06
N LYS A 286 -22.39 5.63 -11.96
CA LYS A 286 -23.16 4.43 -11.62
C LYS A 286 -22.28 3.17 -11.62
N ALA A 287 -22.60 2.25 -10.73
CA ALA A 287 -22.06 0.89 -10.72
C ALA A 287 -23.17 -0.08 -11.15
N ASN A 288 -22.94 -0.83 -12.23
CA ASN A 288 -23.93 -1.79 -12.76
C ASN A 288 -23.96 -3.10 -11.95
N ARG A 289 -22.91 -3.37 -11.15
CA ARG A 289 -22.83 -4.55 -10.28
C ARG A 289 -22.55 -4.15 -8.84
N GLU A 290 -21.35 -3.63 -8.55
CA GLU A 290 -20.96 -3.35 -7.17
C GLU A 290 -20.15 -2.07 -7.00
N VAL A 291 -20.33 -1.43 -5.85
CA VAL A 291 -19.43 -0.41 -5.31
C VAL A 291 -18.55 -1.07 -4.25
N ILE A 292 -17.23 -1.02 -4.44
CA ILE A 292 -16.26 -1.66 -3.56
C ILE A 292 -15.48 -0.57 -2.80
N LEU A 293 -15.60 -0.54 -1.48
CA LEU A 293 -14.88 0.43 -0.66
C LEU A 293 -13.48 -0.09 -0.32
N SER A 294 -12.46 0.65 -0.74
CA SER A 294 -11.04 0.36 -0.51
C SER A 294 -10.28 1.63 -0.08
N ALA A 295 -10.98 2.54 0.60
CA ALA A 295 -10.43 3.83 1.07
C ALA A 295 -9.55 3.69 2.33
N GLY A 296 -9.30 2.45 2.78
CA GLY A 296 -8.56 2.13 3.99
C GLY A 296 -9.43 2.10 5.24
N ALA A 297 -8.85 1.61 6.35
CA ALA A 297 -9.56 1.37 7.61
C ALA A 297 -10.16 2.64 8.23
N ILE A 298 -9.61 3.82 7.94
CA ILE A 298 -10.08 5.09 8.50
C ILE A 298 -11.16 5.73 7.61
N HIS A 299 -10.94 5.77 6.29
CA HIS A 299 -11.82 6.53 5.40
C HIS A 299 -13.00 5.72 4.84
N SER A 300 -12.92 4.39 4.81
CA SER A 300 -14.06 3.55 4.42
C SER A 300 -15.25 3.71 5.38
N PRO A 301 -15.10 3.60 6.72
CA PRO A 301 -16.22 3.86 7.63
C PRO A 301 -16.68 5.32 7.60
N GLN A 302 -15.78 6.28 7.41
CA GLN A 302 -16.15 7.69 7.24
C GLN A 302 -17.07 7.88 6.02
N LEU A 303 -16.75 7.25 4.88
CA LEU A 303 -17.57 7.31 3.68
C LEU A 303 -18.93 6.63 3.87
N LEU A 304 -18.97 5.46 4.52
CA LEU A 304 -20.23 4.79 4.87
C LEU A 304 -21.11 5.71 5.72
N GLN A 305 -20.56 6.31 6.79
CA GLN A 305 -21.29 7.22 7.66
C GLN A 305 -21.85 8.42 6.90
N ARG A 306 -21.03 9.07 6.06
CA ARG A 306 -21.47 10.17 5.18
C ARG A 306 -22.53 9.77 4.15
N SER A 307 -22.65 8.48 3.87
CA SER A 307 -23.65 7.90 2.97
C SER A 307 -24.92 7.47 3.69
N GLY A 308 -25.03 7.72 5.00
CA GLY A 308 -26.16 7.31 5.83
C GLY A 308 -26.08 5.86 6.31
N ILE A 309 -24.91 5.22 6.24
CA ILE A 309 -24.68 3.84 6.70
C ILE A 309 -23.79 3.89 7.94
N GLY A 310 -24.35 3.65 9.12
CA GLY A 310 -23.57 3.70 10.37
C GLY A 310 -24.45 3.81 11.61
N PRO A 311 -23.85 4.10 12.80
CA PRO A 311 -24.60 4.17 14.04
C PRO A 311 -25.62 5.32 14.00
N LYS A 312 -26.92 5.01 14.07
CA LYS A 312 -28.01 5.98 13.90
C LYS A 312 -27.84 7.26 14.73
N LYS A 313 -27.58 7.12 16.03
CA LYS A 313 -27.40 8.27 16.94
C LYS A 313 -26.23 9.18 16.54
N LEU A 314 -25.12 8.59 16.07
CA LEU A 314 -23.96 9.35 15.60
C LEU A 314 -24.32 10.13 14.33
N LEU A 315 -24.99 9.48 13.37
CA LEU A 315 -25.40 10.12 12.12
C LEU A 315 -26.38 11.27 12.37
N GLU A 316 -27.39 11.06 13.22
CA GLU A 316 -28.35 12.08 13.62
C GLU A 316 -27.65 13.29 14.29
N SER A 317 -26.69 13.03 15.20
CA SER A 317 -25.91 14.10 15.85
C SER A 317 -25.05 14.91 14.87
N ALA A 318 -24.69 14.31 13.73
CA ALA A 318 -23.96 14.94 12.64
C ALA A 318 -24.88 15.59 11.58
N GLY A 319 -26.20 15.60 11.80
CA GLY A 319 -27.19 16.14 10.85
C GLY A 319 -27.38 15.29 9.60
N LEU A 320 -27.08 13.98 9.66
CA LEU A 320 -27.21 13.05 8.55
C LEU A 320 -28.41 12.13 8.75
N ASN A 321 -29.16 11.91 7.67
CA ASN A 321 -30.20 10.88 7.65
C ASN A 321 -29.57 9.49 7.64
N THR A 322 -30.06 8.61 8.51
CA THR A 322 -29.65 7.21 8.55
C THR A 322 -30.47 6.41 7.55
N THR A 323 -29.80 5.83 6.55
CA THR A 323 -30.39 4.89 5.59
C THR A 323 -30.30 3.46 6.11
N VAL A 324 -29.16 3.11 6.72
CA VAL A 324 -28.91 1.79 7.30
C VAL A 324 -28.25 2.00 8.67
N ASP A 325 -28.94 1.59 9.74
CA ASP A 325 -28.38 1.62 11.08
C ASP A 325 -27.42 0.43 11.26
N LEU A 326 -26.13 0.69 11.11
CA LEU A 326 -25.08 -0.31 11.22
C LEU A 326 -24.07 0.14 12.30
N PRO A 327 -24.31 -0.19 13.58
CA PRO A 327 -23.57 0.39 14.70
C PRO A 327 -22.08 0.02 14.73
N GLY A 328 -21.66 -1.02 14.01
CA GLY A 328 -20.25 -1.39 13.88
C GLY A 328 -19.41 -0.45 13.00
N VAL A 329 -20.04 0.39 12.16
CA VAL A 329 -19.29 1.27 11.23
C VAL A 329 -18.51 2.33 11.99
N GLY A 330 -17.18 2.27 11.87
CA GLY A 330 -16.25 3.16 12.56
C GLY A 330 -15.90 2.72 13.99
N GLN A 331 -16.41 1.56 14.42
CA GLN A 331 -16.04 0.94 15.69
C GLN A 331 -14.96 -0.12 15.49
N ASN A 332 -14.47 -0.69 16.61
CA ASN A 332 -13.47 -1.76 16.62
C ASN A 332 -12.17 -1.41 15.88
N PHE A 333 -11.77 -0.13 15.92
CA PHE A 333 -10.47 0.30 15.42
C PHE A 333 -9.37 -0.35 16.28
N GLN A 334 -8.46 -1.05 15.61
CA GLN A 334 -7.33 -1.75 16.21
C GLN A 334 -6.06 -1.35 15.46
N ASP A 335 -4.97 -1.19 16.19
CA ASP A 335 -3.65 -0.89 15.65
C ASP A 335 -2.57 -1.48 16.57
N HIS A 336 -1.35 -1.65 16.06
CA HIS A 336 -0.21 -2.13 16.85
C HIS A 336 0.51 -0.93 17.48
N PRO A 337 0.50 -0.76 18.82
CA PRO A 337 1.26 0.29 19.46
C PRO A 337 2.76 0.02 19.31
N MET A 338 3.50 1.01 18.80
CA MET A 338 4.95 0.92 18.65
C MET A 338 5.65 1.63 19.81
N LEU A 339 6.52 0.90 20.49
CA LEU A 339 7.49 1.45 21.44
C LEU A 339 8.89 1.30 20.85
N LEU A 340 9.68 2.38 20.90
CA LEU A 340 11.05 2.38 20.42
C LEU A 340 12.00 2.23 21.61
N MET A 341 12.76 1.14 21.62
CA MET A 341 13.88 0.94 22.53
C MET A 341 15.17 1.07 21.73
N SER A 342 16.04 1.97 22.16
CA SER A 342 17.36 2.17 21.54
C SER A 342 18.43 1.58 22.43
N ILE A 343 19.31 0.77 21.84
CA ILE A 343 20.50 0.23 22.51
C ILE A 343 21.72 0.95 21.92
N ILE A 344 22.56 1.52 22.78
CA ILE A 344 23.83 2.12 22.36
C ILE A 344 24.85 0.99 22.28
N ARG A 345 25.37 0.73 21.08
CA ARG A 345 26.49 -0.17 20.87
C ARG A 345 27.76 0.68 20.74
N GLU A 346 28.65 0.58 21.71
CA GLU A 346 29.97 1.19 21.63
C GLU A 346 30.83 0.41 20.64
N TYR A 347 31.09 0.98 19.46
CA TYR A 347 32.04 0.42 18.52
C TYR A 347 33.44 0.96 18.82
N SER A 348 34.38 0.07 19.18
CA SER A 348 35.79 0.47 19.26
C SER A 348 36.32 0.79 17.86
N SER A 349 37.22 1.77 17.74
CA SER A 349 37.79 2.25 16.46
C SER A 349 38.52 1.19 15.63
N LYS A 350 38.79 -0.01 16.18
CA LYS A 350 39.43 -1.13 15.48
C LYS A 350 38.51 -1.87 14.50
N THR A 351 37.20 -1.77 14.65
CA THR A 351 36.21 -2.59 13.90
C THR A 351 35.62 -1.91 12.66
N MET A 352 35.97 -0.65 12.35
CA MET A 352 35.40 0.09 11.21
C MET A 352 36.23 0.03 9.90
N ARG A 353 37.25 -0.83 9.80
CA ARG A 353 38.21 -0.83 8.67
C ARG A 353 38.30 -2.12 7.84
N THR A 354 37.33 -3.04 7.95
CA THR A 354 37.30 -4.25 7.12
C THR A 354 36.07 -4.30 6.25
#